data_AF-A0A517RAZ3-F1
#
_entry.id   AF-A0A517RAZ3-F1
#
_cell.length_a   1.000
_cell.length_b   1.000
_cell.length_c   1.000
_cell.angle_alpha   90.00
_cell.angle_beta   90.00
_cell.angle_gamma   90.00
#
_symmetry.space_group_name_H-M   'P 1'
#
loop_
_entity.id
_entity.type
_entity.pdbx_description
1 polymer ?
#
loop_
_entity_poly.entity_id
_entity_poly.type
_entity_poly.pdbx_seq_one_letter_code
_entity_poly.pdbx_strand_id
1 'polypeptide(L)'
;MTIEELYQLVLEQDSKAKLEGVTLSAGGTLYLRSLTSLPEGVTLSAGGNLYLESLTSLPEGVTLSAGGYLDLRSLTSLPEGVTLSAGGTLDLRSLTSPDQIYQGDSIYLETIDGAAMQRLSSSHIKNGCEYYKAAYFNGRGDGDRCFVARCGEYTAHGDSLATAIRDVRFKEQQANFNADELVKQIKSRGVVTFNDYRLLTGACESGLRAGIKSLGLPEDTQELPLERVIELCDGQYGGDTIRELLSA
;
A
#
# COMPACT_ATOMS: atom_id res chain seq x y z
N MET A 1 20.71 17.07 22.52
CA MET A 1 19.76 16.18 23.20
C MET A 1 19.82 14.84 22.52
N THR A 2 19.99 13.76 23.26
CA THR A 2 19.95 12.40 22.73
C THR A 2 18.50 11.90 22.62
N ILE A 3 18.30 10.79 21.92
CA ILE A 3 16.98 10.15 21.81
C ILE A 3 16.53 9.63 23.19
N GLU A 4 17.48 9.12 23.98
CA GLU A 4 17.26 8.69 25.36
C GLU A 4 16.87 9.88 26.26
N GLU A 5 17.50 11.04 26.07
CA GLU A 5 17.14 12.27 26.77
C GLU A 5 15.73 12.74 26.36
N LEU A 6 15.36 12.69 25.08
CA LEU A 6 13.98 12.96 24.64
C LEU A 6 12.99 11.98 25.28
N TYR A 7 13.32 10.68 25.27
CA TYR A 7 12.44 9.65 25.79
C TYR A 7 12.19 9.83 27.29
N GLN A 8 13.23 10.10 28.08
CA GLN A 8 13.09 10.42 29.50
C GLN A 8 12.32 11.73 29.72
N LEU A 9 12.63 12.79 28.96
CA LEU A 9 11.99 14.10 29.12
C LEU A 9 10.51 14.12 28.69
N VAL A 10 10.12 13.33 27.68
CA VAL A 10 8.71 13.17 27.28
C VAL A 10 7.92 12.35 28.30
N LEU A 11 8.54 11.34 28.94
CA LEU A 11 7.88 10.54 29.97
C LEU A 11 7.71 11.28 31.30
N GLU A 12 8.65 12.15 31.67
CA GLU A 12 8.65 12.86 32.96
C GLU A 12 7.63 14.03 33.03
N GLN A 13 6.94 14.40 31.93
CA GLN A 13 5.91 15.47 31.82
C GLN A 13 6.29 16.88 32.34
N ASP A 14 7.44 17.08 32.98
CA ASP A 14 7.76 18.28 33.76
C ASP A 14 8.50 19.38 32.96
N SER A 15 8.60 19.27 31.63
CA SER A 15 9.43 20.18 30.84
C SER A 15 8.99 20.43 29.39
N LYS A 16 7.69 20.34 29.06
CA LYS A 16 7.16 20.66 27.71
C LYS A 16 7.68 22.01 27.17
N ALA A 17 7.74 23.05 28.01
CA ALA A 17 8.26 24.38 27.64
C ALA A 17 9.78 24.42 27.35
N LYS A 18 10.53 23.41 27.79
CA LYS A 18 12.00 23.32 27.58
C LYS A 18 12.37 22.63 26.26
N LEU A 19 11.38 22.07 25.57
CA LEU A 19 11.56 21.24 24.38
C LEU A 19 10.98 21.87 23.10
N GLU A 20 10.41 23.07 23.19
CA GLU A 20 9.91 23.81 22.05
C GLU A 20 11.04 24.08 21.05
N GLY A 21 10.82 23.74 19.77
CA GLY A 21 11.81 23.95 18.71
C GLY A 21 13.04 23.02 18.77
N VAL A 22 12.99 21.93 19.52
CA VAL A 22 14.08 20.95 19.58
C VAL A 22 14.18 20.14 18.28
N THR A 23 15.41 19.97 17.78
CA THR A 23 15.72 19.11 16.64
C THR A 23 16.50 17.88 17.08
N LEU A 24 16.05 16.70 16.64
CA LEU A 24 16.71 15.42 16.83
C LEU A 24 16.89 14.70 15.51
N SER A 25 18.08 14.16 15.28
CA SER A 25 18.38 13.40 14.07
C SER A 25 19.11 12.09 14.39
N ALA A 26 18.71 11.03 13.70
CA ALA A 26 19.41 9.75 13.69
C ALA A 26 19.84 9.44 12.25
N GLY A 27 21.07 8.93 12.06
CA GLY A 27 21.56 8.55 10.73
C GLY A 27 20.90 7.30 10.13
N GLY A 28 20.17 6.52 10.94
CA GLY A 28 19.53 5.26 10.55
C GLY A 28 18.07 5.21 10.97
N THR A 29 17.63 4.06 11.48
CA THR A 29 16.25 3.86 11.95
C THR A 29 16.07 4.34 13.38
N LEU A 30 14.95 5.02 13.64
CA LEU A 30 14.53 5.50 14.95
C LEU A 30 13.23 4.80 15.38
N TYR A 31 13.29 4.10 16.52
CA TYR A 31 12.15 3.39 17.11
C TYR A 31 11.61 4.16 18.32
N LEU A 32 10.50 4.88 18.14
CA LEU A 32 9.82 5.66 19.19
C LEU A 32 8.37 5.17 19.36
N ARG A 33 8.18 3.85 19.26
CA ARG A 33 6.87 3.21 19.15
C ARG A 33 5.95 3.45 20.35
N SER A 34 6.52 3.60 21.55
CA SER A 34 5.79 3.80 22.80
C SER A 34 5.50 5.28 23.11
N LEU A 35 5.97 6.20 22.27
CA LEU A 35 5.77 7.62 22.49
C LEU A 35 4.29 7.98 22.24
N THR A 36 3.64 8.59 23.23
CA THR A 36 2.21 8.95 23.17
C THR A 36 1.97 10.45 23.03
N SER A 37 3.01 11.28 23.16
CA SER A 37 2.93 12.72 22.89
C SER A 37 4.28 13.28 22.46
N LEU A 38 4.26 14.44 21.82
CA LEU A 38 5.44 15.20 21.44
C LEU A 38 5.38 16.63 22.01
N PRO A 39 6.51 17.31 22.17
CA PRO A 39 6.55 18.75 22.38
C PRO A 39 6.11 19.54 21.12
N GLU A 40 5.63 20.76 21.31
CA GLU A 40 5.31 21.70 20.22
C GLU A 40 6.56 22.08 19.43
N GLY A 41 6.41 22.26 18.10
CA GLY A 41 7.50 22.69 17.23
C GLY A 41 8.69 21.73 17.13
N VAL A 42 8.58 20.49 17.62
CA VAL A 42 9.68 19.52 17.59
C VAL A 42 9.97 19.08 16.15
N THR A 43 11.26 18.91 15.85
CA THR A 43 11.73 18.31 14.60
C THR A 43 12.38 16.96 14.89
N LEU A 44 11.84 15.89 14.32
CA LEU A 44 12.43 14.55 14.35
C LEU A 44 12.82 14.10 12.95
N SER A 45 14.06 13.66 12.79
CA SER A 45 14.58 13.16 11.52
C SER A 45 15.28 11.80 11.69
N ALA A 46 14.96 10.87 10.80
CA ALA A 46 15.65 9.59 10.67
C ALA A 46 16.19 9.43 9.24
N GLY A 47 17.47 9.11 9.09
CA GLY A 47 18.07 8.81 7.79
C GLY A 47 17.48 7.55 7.14
N GLY A 48 16.97 6.62 7.96
CA GLY A 48 16.21 5.44 7.54
C GLY A 48 14.73 5.58 7.86
N ASN A 49 14.22 4.72 8.74
CA ASN A 49 12.80 4.68 9.11
C ASN A 49 12.53 5.37 10.45
N LEU A 50 11.35 5.94 10.62
CA LEU A 50 10.89 6.54 11.87
C LEU A 50 9.56 5.88 12.30
N TYR A 51 9.57 5.21 13.46
CA TYR A 51 8.40 4.51 13.99
C TYR A 51 7.79 5.26 15.17
N LEU A 52 6.60 5.86 15.00
CA LEU A 52 5.85 6.64 16.00
C LEU A 52 4.42 6.09 16.17
N GLU A 53 4.37 4.79 16.43
CA GLU A 53 3.16 3.97 16.30
C GLU A 53 2.05 4.26 17.32
N SER A 54 2.35 4.92 18.45
CA SER A 54 1.36 5.19 19.52
C SER A 54 0.85 6.64 19.55
N LEU A 55 1.30 7.50 18.64
CA LEU A 55 0.83 8.88 18.57
C LEU A 55 -0.56 8.92 17.92
N THR A 56 -1.58 9.27 18.71
CA THR A 56 -2.95 9.48 18.21
C THR A 56 -3.18 10.92 17.74
N SER A 57 -2.39 11.86 18.23
CA SER A 57 -2.38 13.27 17.84
C SER A 57 -0.94 13.79 17.78
N LEU A 58 -0.76 14.88 17.03
CA LEU A 58 0.48 15.63 16.95
C LEU A 58 0.22 17.08 17.41
N PRO A 59 1.16 17.71 18.13
CA PRO A 59 1.15 19.17 18.35
C PRO A 59 1.25 19.97 17.04
N GLU A 60 0.95 21.26 17.11
CA GLU A 60 1.16 22.20 16.00
C GLU A 60 2.66 22.38 15.68
N GLY A 61 2.95 22.66 14.41
CA GLY A 61 4.30 22.99 13.95
C GLY A 61 5.33 21.85 14.01
N VAL A 62 4.89 20.61 14.25
CA VAL A 62 5.78 19.44 14.29
C VAL A 62 6.32 19.10 12.89
N THR A 63 7.61 18.82 12.81
CA THR A 63 8.27 18.33 11.60
C THR A 63 8.79 16.91 11.79
N LEU A 64 8.28 15.96 11.00
CA LEU A 64 8.71 14.55 11.02
C LEU A 64 9.27 14.16 9.66
N SER A 65 10.50 13.64 9.64
CA SER A 65 11.17 13.24 8.41
C SER A 65 11.81 11.86 8.54
N ALA A 66 11.62 11.02 7.53
CA ALA A 66 12.26 9.73 7.37
C ALA A 66 12.81 9.58 5.95
N GLY A 67 14.03 9.07 5.80
CA GLY A 67 14.61 8.74 4.49
C GLY A 67 13.93 7.55 3.81
N GLY A 68 13.26 6.68 4.56
CA GLY A 68 12.49 5.54 4.06
C GLY A 68 11.03 5.61 4.50
N TYR A 69 10.71 4.88 5.57
CA TYR A 69 9.35 4.73 6.08
C TYR A 69 9.06 5.64 7.28
N LEU A 70 7.91 6.31 7.28
CA LEU A 70 7.38 7.05 8.42
C LEU A 70 6.08 6.37 8.91
N ASP A 71 6.12 5.77 10.09
CA ASP A 71 4.98 5.10 10.71
C ASP A 71 4.25 6.05 11.67
N LEU A 72 3.07 6.52 11.27
CA LEU A 72 2.14 7.28 12.10
C LEU A 72 0.78 6.59 12.12
N ARG A 73 0.78 5.25 12.11
CA ARG A 73 -0.42 4.45 11.90
C ARG A 73 -1.59 4.72 12.84
N SER A 74 -1.34 5.24 14.04
CA SER A 74 -2.39 5.57 15.03
C SER A 74 -2.89 7.02 14.97
N LEU A 75 -2.29 7.87 14.14
CA LEU A 75 -2.63 9.28 14.04
C LEU A 75 -4.04 9.44 13.45
N THR A 76 -4.91 10.17 14.14
CA THR A 76 -6.33 10.28 13.75
C THR A 76 -6.67 11.52 12.93
N SER A 77 -5.79 12.51 12.90
CA SER A 77 -5.92 13.78 12.17
C SER A 77 -4.56 14.44 11.92
N LEU A 78 -4.42 15.19 10.83
CA LEU A 78 -3.26 16.06 10.59
C LEU A 78 -3.47 17.42 11.28
N PRO A 79 -2.61 17.86 12.22
CA PRO A 79 -2.74 19.18 12.83
C PRO A 79 -2.22 20.30 11.91
N GLU A 80 -2.58 21.54 12.24
CA GLU A 80 -2.10 22.72 11.52
C GLU A 80 -0.57 22.86 11.59
N GLY A 81 0.03 23.28 10.48
CA GLY A 81 1.47 23.50 10.39
C GLY A 81 2.34 22.23 10.43
N VAL A 82 1.75 21.03 10.44
CA VAL A 82 2.52 19.79 10.42
C VAL A 82 3.28 19.65 9.11
N THR A 83 4.55 19.23 9.21
CA THR A 83 5.38 18.88 8.06
C THR A 83 5.77 17.41 8.17
N LEU A 84 5.29 16.61 7.21
CA LEU A 84 5.64 15.19 7.11
C LEU A 84 6.51 14.98 5.87
N SER A 85 7.48 14.08 5.96
CA SER A 85 8.34 13.73 4.83
C SER A 85 8.80 12.29 4.93
N ALA A 86 8.37 11.43 4.02
CA ALA A 86 8.92 10.08 3.85
C ALA A 86 9.64 9.98 2.50
N GLY A 87 10.84 9.40 2.45
CA GLY A 87 11.48 9.07 1.17
C GLY A 87 10.84 7.88 0.45
N GLY A 88 10.07 7.07 1.17
CA GLY A 88 9.24 5.97 0.65
C GLY A 88 7.80 6.11 1.13
N THR A 89 7.37 5.21 2.01
CA THR A 89 5.98 5.11 2.45
C THR A 89 5.71 5.90 3.73
N LEU A 90 4.54 6.54 3.78
CA LEU A 90 3.96 7.15 4.98
C LEU A 90 2.69 6.39 5.34
N ASP A 91 2.59 5.93 6.58
CA ASP A 91 1.43 5.20 7.10
C ASP A 91 0.57 6.11 7.98
N LEU A 92 -0.67 6.32 7.54
CA LEU A 92 -1.68 7.17 8.18
C LEU A 92 -3.03 6.43 8.28
N ARG A 93 -2.99 5.11 8.48
CA ARG A 93 -4.17 4.24 8.37
C ARG A 93 -5.30 4.53 9.35
N SER A 94 -5.06 5.26 10.44
CA SER A 94 -6.08 5.61 11.44
C SER A 94 -6.67 7.01 11.29
N LEU A 95 -6.37 7.75 10.21
CA LEU A 95 -7.06 9.01 9.94
C LEU A 95 -8.58 8.77 9.90
N THR A 96 -9.32 9.59 10.64
CA THR A 96 -10.77 9.40 10.84
C THR A 96 -11.62 9.98 9.70
N SER A 97 -11.00 10.77 8.81
CA SER A 97 -11.60 11.38 7.64
C SER A 97 -10.63 11.28 6.46
N PRO A 98 -11.09 11.05 5.22
CA PRO A 98 -10.22 11.16 4.05
C PRO A 98 -9.97 12.62 3.65
N ASP A 99 -10.91 13.53 3.91
CA ASP A 99 -10.72 14.96 3.69
C ASP A 99 -9.80 15.53 4.76
N GLN A 100 -8.70 16.13 4.33
CA GLN A 100 -7.64 16.68 5.17
C GLN A 100 -7.26 18.10 4.73
N ILE A 101 -6.72 18.87 5.66
CA ILE A 101 -5.99 20.10 5.35
C ILE A 101 -4.52 19.83 5.61
N TYR A 102 -3.66 20.02 4.61
CA TYR A 102 -2.22 19.83 4.74
C TYR A 102 -1.50 21.01 4.10
N GLN A 103 -0.67 21.70 4.88
CA GLN A 103 0.04 22.92 4.46
C GLN A 103 -0.87 23.99 3.83
N GLY A 104 -2.12 24.10 4.31
CA GLY A 104 -3.11 25.06 3.84
C GLY A 104 -3.96 24.58 2.66
N ASP A 105 -3.65 23.44 2.05
CA ASP A 105 -4.39 22.88 0.94
C ASP A 105 -5.39 21.81 1.40
N SER A 106 -6.60 21.85 0.85
CA SER A 106 -7.54 20.72 0.94
C SER A 106 -7.05 19.56 0.09
N ILE A 107 -6.80 18.42 0.74
CA ILE A 107 -6.38 17.19 0.09
C ILE A 107 -7.28 16.03 0.52
N TYR A 108 -7.33 14.99 -0.29
CA TYR A 108 -8.07 13.77 -0.01
C TYR A 108 -7.10 12.60 0.09
N LEU A 109 -7.03 11.97 1.26
CA LEU A 109 -6.13 10.87 1.59
C LEU A 109 -6.91 9.58 1.84
N GLU A 110 -6.48 8.49 1.22
CA GLU A 110 -6.94 7.14 1.55
C GLU A 110 -5.74 6.23 1.81
N THR A 111 -5.91 5.24 2.70
CA THR A 111 -4.89 4.20 2.87
C THR A 111 -5.20 3.02 1.96
N ILE A 112 -4.30 2.73 1.03
CA ILE A 112 -4.40 1.60 0.09
C ILE A 112 -3.14 0.76 0.25
N ASP A 113 -3.31 -0.54 0.54
CA ASP A 113 -2.20 -1.49 0.73
C ASP A 113 -1.15 -1.04 1.76
N GLY A 114 -1.61 -0.34 2.81
CA GLY A 114 -0.76 0.16 3.90
C GLY A 114 -0.01 1.46 3.61
N ALA A 115 -0.24 2.08 2.44
CA ALA A 115 0.32 3.37 2.07
C ALA A 115 -0.76 4.45 2.01
N ALA A 116 -0.47 5.63 2.56
CA ALA A 116 -1.29 6.80 2.33
C ALA A 116 -1.19 7.24 0.86
N MET A 117 -2.33 7.47 0.22
CA MET A 117 -2.43 7.91 -1.17
C MET A 117 -3.27 9.18 -1.25
N GLN A 118 -2.73 10.18 -1.94
CA GLN A 118 -3.46 11.40 -2.26
C GLN A 118 -4.20 11.22 -3.57
N ARG A 119 -5.51 11.49 -3.55
CA ARG A 119 -6.34 11.51 -4.76
C ARG A 119 -6.08 12.78 -5.56
N LEU A 120 -5.97 12.62 -6.88
CA LEU A 120 -5.60 13.70 -7.81
C LEU A 120 -6.67 13.99 -8.86
N SER A 121 -7.69 13.14 -8.96
CA SER A 121 -8.79 13.30 -9.91
C SER A 121 -10.13 12.90 -9.30
N SER A 122 -11.21 13.32 -9.93
CA SER A 122 -12.53 12.70 -9.72
C SER A 122 -12.48 11.21 -10.08
N SER A 123 -13.48 10.47 -9.60
CA SER A 123 -13.60 9.05 -9.88
C SER A 123 -14.37 8.81 -11.16
N HIS A 124 -14.06 7.68 -11.77
CA HIS A 124 -14.61 7.21 -13.01
C HIS A 124 -14.93 5.72 -12.89
N ILE A 125 -15.83 5.22 -13.71
CA ILE A 125 -16.15 3.79 -13.76
C ILE A 125 -15.54 3.17 -15.02
N LYS A 126 -14.89 2.01 -14.87
CA LYS A 126 -14.47 1.17 -16.00
C LYS A 126 -14.62 -0.29 -15.63
N ASN A 127 -15.29 -1.06 -16.49
CA ASN A 127 -15.54 -2.48 -16.28
C ASN A 127 -16.18 -2.76 -14.90
N GLY A 128 -17.16 -1.95 -14.47
CA GLY A 128 -17.84 -2.14 -13.18
C GLY A 128 -17.01 -1.78 -11.94
N CYS A 129 -15.78 -1.28 -12.11
CA CYS A 129 -14.95 -0.83 -11.00
C CYS A 129 -14.76 0.68 -11.04
N GLU A 130 -14.82 1.30 -9.87
CA GLU A 130 -14.45 2.70 -9.69
C GLU A 130 -12.92 2.83 -9.79
N TYR A 131 -12.44 3.92 -10.36
CA TYR A 131 -11.02 4.26 -10.34
C TYR A 131 -10.78 5.77 -10.35
N TYR A 132 -9.59 6.18 -9.92
CA TYR A 132 -9.10 7.56 -9.99
C TYR A 132 -7.57 7.60 -10.06
N LYS A 133 -7.02 8.74 -10.48
CA LYS A 133 -5.57 9.00 -10.42
C LYS A 133 -5.19 9.38 -9.00
N ALA A 134 -4.08 8.83 -8.52
CA ALA A 134 -3.55 9.09 -7.20
C ALA A 134 -2.02 9.27 -7.23
N ALA A 135 -1.45 9.66 -6.10
CA ALA A 135 -0.02 9.59 -5.84
C ALA A 135 0.20 9.03 -4.44
N TYR A 136 1.35 8.39 -4.21
CA TYR A 136 1.79 8.10 -2.85
C TYR A 136 1.92 9.42 -2.07
N PHE A 137 1.20 9.56 -0.98
CA PHE A 137 1.31 10.73 -0.13
C PHE A 137 2.50 10.53 0.80
N ASN A 138 3.60 11.22 0.49
CA ASN A 138 4.83 11.18 1.27
C ASN A 138 5.11 12.50 2.01
N GLY A 139 4.13 13.42 2.01
CA GLY A 139 4.19 14.74 2.63
C GLY A 139 5.02 15.80 1.89
N ARG A 140 5.74 15.43 0.81
CA ARG A 140 6.52 16.33 -0.05
C ARG A 140 5.81 16.73 -1.34
N GLY A 141 4.76 16.01 -1.72
CA GLY A 141 4.00 16.25 -2.95
C GLY A 141 4.68 15.73 -4.23
N ASP A 142 5.77 14.98 -4.10
CA ASP A 142 6.56 14.41 -5.19
C ASP A 142 6.44 12.87 -5.28
N GLY A 143 5.54 12.26 -4.50
CA GLY A 143 5.35 10.81 -4.52
C GLY A 143 4.89 10.28 -5.88
N ASP A 144 5.25 9.02 -6.14
CA ASP A 144 4.99 8.36 -7.42
C ASP A 144 3.51 8.34 -7.77
N ARG A 145 3.21 8.59 -9.04
CA ARG A 145 1.84 8.60 -9.57
C ARG A 145 1.36 7.18 -9.78
N CYS A 146 0.10 6.92 -9.44
CA CYS A 146 -0.55 5.65 -9.63
C CYS A 146 -2.04 5.81 -9.99
N PHE A 147 -2.71 4.69 -10.21
CA PHE A 147 -4.15 4.59 -10.24
C PHE A 147 -4.61 3.79 -9.02
N VAL A 148 -5.71 4.22 -8.40
CA VAL A 148 -6.43 3.41 -7.41
C VAL A 148 -7.71 2.92 -8.08
N ALA A 149 -8.04 1.65 -7.88
CA ALA A 149 -9.27 1.02 -8.34
C ALA A 149 -10.01 0.36 -7.17
N ARG A 150 -11.33 0.39 -7.23
CA ARG A 150 -12.25 -0.18 -6.24
C ARG A 150 -13.35 -1.00 -6.93
N CYS A 151 -13.53 -2.24 -6.48
CA CYS A 151 -14.65 -3.10 -6.89
C CYS A 151 -15.25 -3.70 -5.61
N GLY A 152 -16.52 -3.40 -5.34
CA GLY A 152 -17.13 -3.71 -4.05
C GLY A 152 -16.36 -3.08 -2.88
N GLU A 153 -16.02 -3.89 -1.89
CA GLU A 153 -15.25 -3.48 -0.71
C GLU A 153 -13.73 -3.51 -0.92
N TYR A 154 -13.26 -4.06 -2.04
CA TYR A 154 -11.85 -4.24 -2.32
C TYR A 154 -11.26 -3.01 -3.00
N THR A 155 -10.02 -2.71 -2.65
CA THR A 155 -9.22 -1.67 -3.30
C THR A 155 -7.86 -2.21 -3.69
N ALA A 156 -7.28 -1.67 -4.76
CA ALA A 156 -5.89 -1.88 -5.12
C ALA A 156 -5.36 -0.64 -5.82
N HIS A 157 -4.03 -0.52 -5.86
CA HIS A 157 -3.36 0.48 -6.67
C HIS A 157 -2.56 -0.18 -7.80
N GLY A 158 -2.10 0.62 -8.76
CA GLY A 158 -1.15 0.18 -9.76
C GLY A 158 -0.62 1.33 -10.61
N ASP A 159 0.57 1.15 -11.17
CA ASP A 159 1.24 2.17 -12.01
C ASP A 159 0.47 2.45 -13.31
N SER A 160 -0.46 1.55 -13.67
CA SER A 160 -1.42 1.74 -14.75
C SER A 160 -2.83 1.38 -14.30
N LEU A 161 -3.83 1.97 -14.97
CA LEU A 161 -5.23 1.62 -14.77
C LEU A 161 -5.51 0.13 -15.00
N ALA A 162 -4.83 -0.48 -15.97
CA ALA A 162 -5.01 -1.90 -16.27
C ALA A 162 -4.52 -2.78 -15.11
N THR A 163 -3.37 -2.45 -14.51
CA THR A 163 -2.84 -3.15 -13.33
C THR A 163 -3.74 -2.94 -12.12
N ALA A 164 -4.12 -1.69 -11.81
CA ALA A 164 -4.98 -1.40 -10.67
C ALA A 164 -6.32 -2.19 -10.73
N ILE A 165 -6.99 -2.20 -11.89
CA ILE A 165 -8.23 -2.96 -12.11
C ILE A 165 -8.00 -4.47 -12.00
N ARG A 166 -6.90 -4.99 -12.54
CA ARG A 166 -6.56 -6.42 -12.45
C ARG A 166 -6.39 -6.86 -11.00
N ASP A 167 -5.68 -6.06 -10.21
CA ASP A 167 -5.31 -6.41 -8.84
C ASP A 167 -6.51 -6.33 -7.90
N VAL A 168 -7.36 -5.32 -8.02
CA VAL A 168 -8.58 -5.23 -7.20
C VAL A 168 -9.55 -6.37 -7.50
N ARG A 169 -9.68 -6.76 -8.78
CA ARG A 169 -10.49 -7.93 -9.17
C ARG A 169 -9.89 -9.23 -8.66
N PHE A 170 -8.57 -9.36 -8.64
CA PHE A 170 -7.93 -10.53 -8.07
C PHE A 170 -8.20 -10.63 -6.56
N LYS A 171 -8.13 -9.51 -5.82
CA LYS A 171 -8.48 -9.47 -4.38
C LYS A 171 -9.94 -9.87 -4.15
N GLU A 172 -10.87 -9.34 -4.94
CA GLU A 172 -12.29 -9.70 -4.89
C GLU A 172 -12.51 -11.19 -5.17
N GLN A 173 -11.87 -11.73 -6.21
CA GLN A 173 -11.96 -13.15 -6.55
C GLN A 173 -11.35 -14.03 -5.45
N GLN A 174 -10.18 -13.67 -4.93
CA GLN A 174 -9.49 -14.45 -3.91
C GLN A 174 -10.31 -14.61 -2.63
N ALA A 175 -11.10 -13.60 -2.26
CA ALA A 175 -11.97 -13.65 -1.09
C ALA A 175 -13.22 -14.51 -1.28
N ASN A 176 -13.68 -14.70 -2.54
CA ASN A 176 -14.99 -15.27 -2.83
C ASN A 176 -14.95 -16.54 -3.69
N PHE A 177 -13.79 -16.96 -4.20
CA PHE A 177 -13.74 -18.06 -5.16
C PHE A 177 -13.99 -19.42 -4.50
N ASN A 178 -14.62 -20.30 -5.27
CA ASN A 178 -14.71 -21.72 -4.99
C ASN A 178 -13.98 -22.45 -6.13
N ALA A 179 -13.00 -23.29 -5.77
CA ALA A 179 -12.14 -23.95 -6.75
C ALA A 179 -12.94 -24.83 -7.73
N ASP A 180 -13.91 -25.62 -7.23
CA ASP A 180 -14.71 -26.52 -8.05
C ASP A 180 -15.57 -25.76 -9.06
N GLU A 181 -16.17 -24.66 -8.62
CA GLU A 181 -16.99 -23.81 -9.48
C GLU A 181 -16.14 -23.09 -10.54
N LEU A 182 -14.97 -22.59 -10.16
CA LEU A 182 -14.03 -21.98 -11.08
C LEU A 182 -13.55 -22.98 -12.13
N VAL A 183 -13.23 -24.21 -11.74
CA VAL A 183 -12.85 -25.30 -12.65
C VAL A 183 -13.96 -25.59 -13.66
N LYS A 184 -15.22 -25.69 -13.24
CA LYS A 184 -16.36 -25.87 -14.16
C LYS A 184 -16.47 -24.72 -15.15
N GLN A 185 -16.32 -23.48 -14.69
CA GLN A 185 -16.37 -22.30 -15.56
C GLN A 185 -15.24 -22.29 -16.58
N ILE A 186 -14.00 -22.61 -16.17
CA ILE A 186 -12.83 -22.74 -17.05
C ILE A 186 -13.10 -23.79 -18.13
N LYS A 187 -13.54 -24.99 -17.74
CA LYS A 187 -13.84 -26.08 -18.69
C LYS A 187 -14.95 -25.68 -19.67
N SER A 188 -15.99 -25.01 -19.17
CA SER A 188 -17.09 -24.54 -20.02
C SER A 188 -16.66 -23.46 -21.01
N ARG A 189 -15.74 -22.55 -20.63
CA ARG A 189 -15.28 -21.46 -21.51
C ARG A 189 -14.06 -21.82 -22.36
N GLY A 190 -13.35 -22.90 -22.03
CA GLY A 190 -12.17 -23.37 -22.76
C GLY A 190 -10.94 -22.47 -22.65
N VAL A 191 -10.92 -21.51 -21.71
CA VAL A 191 -9.87 -20.50 -21.56
C VAL A 191 -9.50 -20.36 -20.09
N VAL A 192 -8.19 -20.33 -19.82
CA VAL A 192 -7.61 -20.04 -18.50
C VAL A 192 -7.03 -18.62 -18.56
N THR A 193 -7.59 -17.74 -17.75
CA THR A 193 -7.06 -16.39 -17.53
C THR A 193 -5.89 -16.41 -16.55
N PHE A 194 -5.10 -15.36 -16.57
CA PHE A 194 -3.96 -15.14 -15.68
C PHE A 194 -4.37 -15.27 -14.20
N ASN A 195 -5.53 -14.74 -13.83
CA ASN A 195 -6.02 -14.80 -12.45
C ASN A 195 -6.58 -16.18 -12.09
N ASP A 196 -7.19 -16.91 -13.02
CA ASP A 196 -7.63 -18.28 -12.74
C ASP A 196 -6.47 -19.16 -12.32
N TYR A 197 -5.36 -19.08 -13.08
CA TYR A 197 -4.14 -19.82 -12.78
C TYR A 197 -3.64 -19.48 -11.38
N ARG A 198 -3.58 -18.19 -11.03
CA ARG A 198 -3.17 -17.72 -9.70
C ARG A 198 -4.09 -18.22 -8.59
N LEU A 199 -5.41 -18.18 -8.79
CA LEU A 199 -6.39 -18.63 -7.81
C LEU A 199 -6.28 -20.14 -7.54
N LEU A 200 -6.15 -20.94 -8.61
CA LEU A 200 -6.06 -22.40 -8.47
C LEU A 200 -4.72 -22.87 -7.91
N THR A 201 -3.61 -22.20 -8.25
CA THR A 201 -2.25 -22.68 -7.93
C THR A 201 -1.57 -21.93 -6.78
N GLY A 202 -2.11 -20.79 -6.37
CA GLY A 202 -1.45 -19.88 -5.42
C GLY A 202 -0.23 -19.15 -6.00
N ALA A 203 -0.02 -19.17 -7.31
CA ALA A 203 1.11 -18.46 -7.94
C ALA A 203 1.05 -16.95 -7.66
N CYS A 204 2.19 -16.37 -7.27
CA CYS A 204 2.32 -14.92 -7.19
C CYS A 204 2.40 -14.31 -8.60
N GLU A 205 2.04 -13.04 -8.75
CA GLU A 205 2.02 -12.37 -10.06
C GLU A 205 3.38 -12.35 -10.74
N SER A 206 4.43 -11.94 -10.02
CA SER A 206 5.78 -11.87 -10.56
C SER A 206 6.31 -13.24 -10.97
N GLY A 207 6.04 -14.27 -10.16
CA GLY A 207 6.39 -15.66 -10.46
C GLY A 207 5.68 -16.15 -11.73
N LEU A 208 4.38 -15.90 -11.86
CA LEU A 208 3.64 -16.30 -13.06
C LEU A 208 4.09 -15.52 -14.30
N ARG A 209 4.35 -14.22 -14.21
CA ARG A 209 4.92 -13.41 -15.31
C ARG A 209 6.28 -13.94 -15.76
N ALA A 210 7.16 -14.27 -14.81
CA ALA A 210 8.46 -14.86 -15.10
C ALA A 210 8.32 -16.24 -15.77
N GLY A 211 7.39 -17.07 -15.29
CA GLY A 211 7.05 -18.36 -15.91
C GLY A 211 6.59 -18.19 -17.36
N ILE A 212 5.62 -17.31 -17.61
CA ILE A 212 5.11 -16.98 -18.96
C ILE A 212 6.26 -16.54 -19.88
N LYS A 213 7.13 -15.65 -19.40
CA LYS A 213 8.31 -15.19 -20.15
C LYS A 213 9.27 -16.33 -20.47
N SER A 214 9.52 -17.22 -19.51
CA SER A 214 10.44 -18.35 -19.69
C SER A 214 9.94 -19.35 -20.76
N LEU A 215 8.62 -19.41 -20.95
CA LEU A 215 7.96 -20.19 -22.00
C LEU A 215 7.94 -19.47 -23.37
N GLY A 216 8.55 -18.28 -23.47
CA GLY A 216 8.62 -17.51 -24.71
C GLY A 216 7.31 -16.81 -25.09
N LEU A 217 6.36 -16.69 -24.16
CA LEU A 217 5.10 -15.99 -24.38
C LEU A 217 5.23 -14.48 -24.09
N PRO A 218 4.35 -13.63 -24.69
CA PRO A 218 4.30 -12.21 -24.35
C PRO A 218 4.10 -11.99 -22.85
N GLU A 219 4.88 -11.11 -22.24
CA GLU A 219 4.82 -10.85 -20.79
C GLU A 219 3.44 -10.34 -20.34
N ASP A 220 2.72 -9.67 -21.24
CA ASP A 220 1.37 -9.14 -21.03
C ASP A 220 0.25 -10.17 -21.31
N THR A 221 0.57 -11.45 -21.54
CA THR A 221 -0.43 -12.52 -21.70
C THR A 221 -1.42 -12.52 -20.53
N GLN A 222 -2.71 -12.33 -20.83
CA GLN A 222 -3.79 -12.30 -19.82
C GLN A 222 -4.64 -13.57 -19.82
N GLU A 223 -4.59 -14.37 -20.89
CA GLU A 223 -5.36 -15.60 -21.04
C GLU A 223 -4.74 -16.51 -22.09
N LEU A 224 -4.97 -17.81 -21.96
CA LEU A 224 -4.56 -18.84 -22.91
C LEU A 224 -5.67 -19.91 -23.05
N PRO A 225 -5.77 -20.59 -24.20
CA PRO A 225 -6.61 -21.76 -24.35
C PRO A 225 -6.30 -22.82 -23.29
N LEU A 226 -7.33 -23.47 -22.75
CA LEU A 226 -7.21 -24.48 -21.69
C LEU A 226 -6.20 -25.58 -22.03
N GLU A 227 -6.33 -26.17 -23.21
CA GLU A 227 -5.44 -27.22 -23.71
C GLU A 227 -3.98 -26.74 -23.74
N ARG A 228 -3.77 -25.51 -24.20
CA ARG A 228 -2.44 -24.91 -24.26
C ARG A 228 -1.83 -24.71 -22.87
N VAL A 229 -2.64 -24.37 -21.87
CA VAL A 229 -2.16 -24.26 -20.49
C VAL A 229 -1.75 -25.62 -19.93
N ILE A 230 -2.54 -26.67 -20.18
CA ILE A 230 -2.23 -28.04 -19.72
C ILE A 230 -0.92 -28.56 -20.32
N GLU A 231 -0.65 -28.23 -21.60
CA GLU A 231 0.63 -28.56 -22.25
C GLU A 231 1.81 -27.81 -21.65
N LEU A 232 1.64 -26.49 -21.44
CA LEU A 232 2.73 -25.59 -21.05
C LEU A 232 3.10 -25.69 -19.57
N CYS A 233 2.17 -26.12 -18.72
CA CYS A 233 2.39 -26.14 -17.28
C CYS A 233 3.16 -27.37 -16.79
N ASP A 234 3.54 -28.31 -17.67
CA ASP A 234 4.31 -29.47 -17.26
C ASP A 234 5.68 -29.08 -16.70
N GLY A 235 6.00 -29.58 -15.50
CA GLY A 235 7.21 -29.20 -14.76
C GLY A 235 7.26 -27.73 -14.30
N GLN A 236 6.18 -26.96 -14.45
CA GLN A 236 6.07 -25.59 -13.96
C GLN A 236 5.41 -25.55 -12.58
N TYR A 237 5.64 -24.47 -11.83
CA TYR A 237 4.95 -24.23 -10.56
C TYR A 237 3.43 -24.25 -10.75
N GLY A 238 2.69 -25.06 -9.99
CA GLY A 238 1.24 -25.20 -10.13
C GLY A 238 0.78 -26.12 -11.25
N GLY A 239 1.71 -26.69 -12.02
CA GLY A 239 1.44 -27.60 -13.13
C GLY A 239 0.66 -28.85 -12.72
N ASP A 240 1.05 -29.49 -11.61
CA ASP A 240 0.36 -30.68 -11.10
C ASP A 240 -1.09 -30.36 -10.70
N THR A 241 -1.32 -29.22 -10.04
CA THR A 241 -2.66 -28.75 -9.66
C THR A 241 -3.52 -28.49 -10.89
N ILE A 242 -2.98 -27.81 -11.90
CA ILE A 242 -3.68 -27.60 -13.17
C ILE A 242 -4.01 -28.94 -13.83
N ARG A 243 -3.05 -29.86 -13.86
CA ARG A 243 -3.25 -31.17 -14.47
C ARG A 243 -4.36 -31.94 -13.77
N GLU A 244 -4.34 -31.99 -12.45
CA GLU A 244 -5.35 -32.66 -11.62
C GLU A 244 -6.74 -32.07 -11.82
N LEU A 245 -6.87 -30.74 -11.77
CA LEU A 245 -8.17 -30.06 -11.80
C LEU A 245 -8.76 -29.96 -13.22
N LEU A 246 -7.91 -29.81 -14.23
CA LEU A 246 -8.34 -29.35 -15.57
C LEU A 246 -8.15 -30.37 -16.70
N SER A 247 -7.41 -31.48 -16.53
CA SER A 247 -7.11 -32.44 -17.63
C SER A 247 -8.20 -33.50 -17.88
N ALA A 248 -9.39 -33.34 -17.29
CA ALA A 248 -10.51 -34.28 -17.41
C ALA A 248 -11.68 -33.69 -18.18
#